data_AF-A0A0R2Y0A9-F1
#
_entry.id   AF-A0A0R2Y0A9-F1
#
_cell.length_a   1.000
_cell.length_b   1.000
_cell.length_c   1.000
_cell.angle_alpha   90.00
_cell.angle_beta   90.00
_cell.angle_gamma   90.00
#
_symmetry.space_group_name_H-M   'P 1'
#
loop_
_entity.id
_entity.type
_entity.pdbx_description
1 polymer ?
#
loop_
_entity_poly.entity_id
_entity_poly.type
_entity_poly.pdbx_seq_one_letter_code
_entity_poly.pdbx_strand_id
1 'polypeptide(L)'
;MRENIRLANELLRRPELMSALDRHTSTGALDNLIDFQNVNAVIKGENYFKYKSDKELAAEMLEHFDELKGWPWGPDLRIRDLKKLARQPFTGDAEKDHLIQLAQAVIKRSNLLKLMDDLASTDGDGKINWRALVLLSK
;
A
#
# COMPACT_ATOMS: atom_id res chain seq x y z
N MET A 1 27.20 7.38 24.93
CA MET A 1 26.64 6.71 23.73
C MET A 1 26.27 7.78 22.72
N ARG A 2 26.63 7.66 21.44
CA ARG A 2 26.37 8.70 20.44
C ARG A 2 24.89 8.70 20.03
N GLU A 3 24.26 9.86 19.95
CA GLU A 3 22.85 10.03 19.60
C GLU A 3 22.47 9.38 18.27
N ASN A 4 23.37 9.48 17.28
CA ASN A 4 23.21 8.86 15.96
C ASN A 4 23.09 7.33 16.03
N ILE A 5 23.80 6.68 16.97
CA ILE A 5 23.72 5.22 17.17
C ILE A 5 22.38 4.85 17.81
N ARG A 6 21.89 5.67 18.75
CA ARG A 6 20.57 5.49 19.35
C ARG A 6 19.46 5.60 18.30
N LEU A 7 19.53 6.62 17.44
CA LEU A 7 18.59 6.83 16.34
C LEU A 7 18.61 5.68 15.34
N ALA A 8 19.79 5.24 14.89
CA ALA A 8 19.90 4.11 13.97
C ALA A 8 19.29 2.83 14.56
N ASN A 9 19.56 2.53 15.84
CA ASN A 9 18.97 1.38 16.52
C ASN A 9 17.44 1.49 16.67
N GLU A 10 16.91 2.69 16.87
CA GLU A 10 15.47 2.92 16.94
C GLU A 10 14.80 2.72 15.58
N LEU A 11 15.44 3.17 14.49
CA LEU A 11 14.97 2.93 13.13
C LEU A 11 14.96 1.43 12.78
N LEU A 12 16.00 0.68 13.17
CA LEU A 12 16.04 -0.77 12.98
C LEU A 12 14.93 -1.52 13.73
N ARG A 13 14.40 -0.94 14.82
CA ARG A 13 13.25 -1.47 15.58
C ARG A 13 11.90 -1.09 14.98
N ARG A 14 11.89 -0.25 13.94
CA ARG A 14 10.69 0.26 13.27
C ARG A 14 10.74 -0.09 11.78
N PRO A 15 10.64 -1.39 11.42
CA PRO A 15 10.74 -1.84 10.04
C PRO A 15 9.70 -1.18 9.12
N GLU A 16 8.51 -0.87 9.63
CA GLU A 16 7.46 -0.15 8.89
C GLU A 16 7.88 1.28 8.57
N LEU A 17 8.45 2.01 9.55
CA LEU A 17 8.98 3.36 9.34
C LEU A 17 10.16 3.34 8.37
N MET A 18 11.05 2.35 8.47
CA MET A 18 12.13 2.17 7.50
C MET A 18 11.59 1.97 6.09
N SER A 19 10.56 1.13 5.93
CA SER A 19 9.90 0.89 4.64
C SER A 19 9.13 2.10 4.12
N ALA A 20 8.66 2.99 5.00
CA ALA A 20 8.03 4.25 4.63
C ALA A 20 9.07 5.28 4.15
N LEU A 21 10.23 5.33 4.82
CA LEU A 21 11.35 6.21 4.49
C LEU A 21 12.12 5.78 3.23
N ASP A 22 12.13 4.48 2.92
CA ASP A 22 12.75 3.91 1.72
C ASP A 22 11.86 4.00 0.46
N ARG A 23 10.67 4.60 0.61
CA ARG A 23 9.64 4.52 -0.43
C ARG A 23 9.78 5.64 -1.45
N HIS A 24 10.04 5.27 -2.70
CA HIS A 24 10.16 6.21 -3.80
C HIS A 24 8.85 6.99 -4.03
N THR A 25 8.91 8.31 -4.10
CA THR A 25 7.72 9.20 -4.03
C THR A 25 6.78 9.10 -5.23
N SER A 26 7.29 8.72 -6.41
CA SER A 26 6.52 8.62 -7.65
C SER A 26 5.96 7.22 -7.89
N THR A 27 6.76 6.20 -7.62
CA THR A 27 6.45 4.79 -7.92
C THR A 27 5.99 4.01 -6.70
N GLY A 28 6.29 4.47 -5.50
CA GLY A 28 6.01 3.73 -4.26
C GLY A 28 6.87 2.48 -4.09
N ALA A 29 7.91 2.26 -4.91
CA ALA A 29 8.81 1.12 -4.75
C ALA A 29 9.77 1.32 -3.57
N LEU A 30 10.22 0.24 -2.96
CA LEU A 30 11.37 0.23 -2.05
C LEU A 30 12.64 0.22 -2.91
N ASP A 31 13.49 1.22 -2.78
CA ASP A 31 14.68 1.40 -3.64
C ASP A 31 16.03 1.36 -2.87
N ASN A 32 15.98 1.11 -1.57
CA ASN A 32 17.13 1.13 -0.64
C ASN A 32 17.79 2.51 -0.49
N LEU A 33 17.07 3.59 -0.79
CA LEU A 33 17.50 4.97 -0.63
C LEU A 33 16.58 5.72 0.33
N ILE A 34 17.17 6.27 1.39
CA ILE A 34 16.50 7.24 2.27
C ILE A 34 17.07 8.62 1.94
N ASP A 35 16.31 9.44 1.23
CA ASP A 35 16.67 10.82 0.91
C ASP A 35 15.83 11.86 1.69
N PHE A 36 16.24 13.13 1.60
CA PHE A 36 15.56 14.22 2.30
C PHE A 36 14.11 14.41 1.83
N GLN A 37 13.81 14.12 0.56
CA GLN A 37 12.45 14.17 0.04
C GLN A 37 11.61 13.07 0.68
N ASN A 38 12.10 11.83 0.81
CA ASN A 38 11.37 10.77 1.50
C ASN A 38 11.04 11.19 2.94
N VAL A 39 12.04 11.68 3.68
CA VAL A 39 11.90 12.11 5.08
C VAL A 39 10.89 13.26 5.21
N ASN A 40 11.07 14.33 4.44
CA ASN A 40 10.21 15.51 4.49
C ASN A 40 8.75 15.16 4.14
N ALA A 41 8.57 14.21 3.24
CA ALA A 41 7.25 13.85 2.78
C ALA A 41 6.51 12.94 3.77
N VAL A 42 7.21 12.04 4.49
CA VAL A 42 6.67 11.32 5.66
C VAL A 42 6.26 12.29 6.76
N ILE A 43 7.09 13.31 7.06
CA ILE A 43 6.82 14.33 8.09
C ILE A 43 5.55 15.14 7.75
N LYS A 44 5.34 15.50 6.48
CA LYS A 44 4.21 16.33 6.04
C LYS A 44 2.88 15.58 5.96
N GLY A 45 2.89 14.25 5.95
CA GLY A 45 1.66 13.44 5.94
C GLY A 45 0.75 13.67 4.72
N GLU A 46 1.27 14.23 3.63
CA GLU A 46 0.48 14.51 2.43
C GLU A 46 0.14 13.19 1.70
N ASN A 47 -1.16 12.91 1.55
CA ASN A 47 -1.77 11.68 1.02
C ASN A 47 -1.66 10.48 1.99
N TYR A 48 -2.80 10.13 2.62
CA TYR A 48 -2.94 9.19 3.74
C TYR A 48 -2.23 7.85 3.54
N PHE A 49 -2.20 7.34 2.31
CA PHE A 49 -1.61 6.03 1.97
C PHE A 49 -0.22 6.09 1.35
N LYS A 50 0.27 7.28 1.01
CA LYS A 50 1.49 7.44 0.21
C LYS A 50 2.72 6.82 0.87
N TYR A 51 2.77 6.83 2.21
CA TYR A 51 3.90 6.31 2.99
C TYR A 51 3.53 5.14 3.90
N LYS A 52 2.29 4.64 3.84
CA LYS A 52 1.98 3.36 4.50
C LYS A 52 2.89 2.28 3.93
N SER A 53 3.39 1.36 4.74
CA SER A 53 4.19 0.25 4.26
C SER A 53 3.37 -0.70 3.37
N ASP A 54 4.02 -1.68 2.73
CA ASP A 54 3.29 -2.68 1.93
C ASP A 54 2.38 -3.54 2.80
N LYS A 55 2.84 -3.82 4.03
CA LYS A 55 2.06 -4.50 5.05
C LYS A 55 0.82 -3.71 5.45
N GLU A 56 0.99 -2.41 5.72
CA GLU A 56 -0.13 -1.54 6.10
C GLU A 56 -1.14 -1.38 4.96
N LEU A 57 -0.68 -1.28 3.70
CA LEU A 57 -1.62 -1.29 2.57
C LEU A 57 -2.32 -2.63 2.38
N ALA A 58 -1.63 -3.76 2.60
CA ALA A 58 -2.27 -5.06 2.55
C ALA A 58 -3.32 -5.23 3.65
N ALA A 59 -3.05 -4.70 4.85
CA ALA A 59 -4.01 -4.66 5.94
C ALA A 59 -5.24 -3.82 5.59
N GLU A 60 -5.06 -2.62 5.01
CA GLU A 60 -6.20 -1.78 4.63
C GLU A 60 -7.01 -2.38 3.47
N MET A 61 -6.34 -3.00 2.49
CA MET A 61 -6.99 -3.73 1.40
C MET A 61 -7.80 -4.93 1.92
N LEU A 62 -7.33 -5.56 3.00
CA LEU A 62 -8.01 -6.65 3.68
C LEU A 62 -9.24 -6.14 4.43
N GLU A 63 -9.10 -5.04 5.16
CA GLU A 63 -10.21 -4.40 5.89
C GLU A 63 -11.34 -4.00 4.96
N HIS A 64 -11.00 -3.45 3.79
CA HIS A 64 -11.97 -2.97 2.80
C HIS A 64 -12.22 -3.92 1.61
N PHE A 65 -11.89 -5.20 1.77
CA PHE A 65 -11.90 -6.13 0.64
C PHE A 65 -13.28 -6.25 -0.03
N ASP A 66 -14.35 -6.24 0.77
CA ASP A 66 -15.71 -6.39 0.28
C ASP A 66 -16.19 -5.12 -0.45
N GLU A 67 -15.86 -3.94 0.05
CA GLU A 67 -16.16 -2.67 -0.60
C GLU A 67 -15.38 -2.51 -1.91
N LEU A 68 -14.11 -2.94 -1.92
CA LEU A 68 -13.23 -2.85 -3.09
C LEU A 68 -13.68 -3.75 -4.26
N LYS A 69 -14.46 -4.82 -4.00
CA LYS A 69 -15.06 -5.64 -5.06
C LYS A 69 -16.08 -4.87 -5.91
N GLY A 70 -16.67 -3.80 -5.37
CA GLY A 70 -17.66 -2.94 -6.04
C GLY A 70 -19.01 -3.59 -6.39
N TRP A 71 -19.10 -4.93 -6.44
CA TRP A 71 -20.33 -5.70 -6.61
C TRP A 71 -20.50 -6.70 -5.45
N PRO A 72 -21.60 -6.65 -4.69
CA PRO A 72 -21.83 -7.53 -3.53
C PRO A 72 -21.78 -9.04 -3.86
N TRP A 73 -22.07 -9.40 -5.11
CA TRP A 73 -22.09 -10.79 -5.58
C TRP A 73 -20.89 -11.16 -6.46
N GLY A 74 -19.89 -10.28 -6.54
CA GLY A 74 -18.70 -10.49 -7.33
C GLY A 74 -17.78 -11.46 -6.58
N PRO A 75 -17.30 -12.53 -7.21
CA PRO A 75 -16.52 -13.53 -6.48
C PRO A 75 -15.13 -13.02 -6.08
N ASP A 76 -14.57 -12.04 -6.81
CA ASP A 76 -13.15 -11.70 -6.72
C ASP A 76 -12.91 -10.19 -6.75
N LEU A 77 -11.95 -9.71 -5.94
CA LEU A 77 -11.32 -8.41 -6.12
C LEU A 77 -10.29 -8.50 -7.25
N ARG A 78 -10.41 -7.66 -8.30
CA ARG A 78 -9.55 -7.74 -9.49
C ARG A 78 -8.67 -6.52 -9.64
N ILE A 79 -7.43 -6.72 -10.07
CA ILE A 79 -6.46 -5.64 -10.33
C ILE A 79 -7.03 -4.64 -11.35
N ARG A 80 -7.76 -5.12 -12.37
CA ARG A 80 -8.38 -4.25 -13.38
C ARG A 80 -9.41 -3.30 -12.77
N ASP A 81 -10.17 -3.75 -11.76
CA ASP A 81 -11.24 -2.99 -11.16
C ASP A 81 -10.67 -2.00 -10.14
N LEU A 82 -9.60 -2.39 -9.43
CA LEU A 82 -8.78 -1.47 -8.63
C LEU A 82 -8.15 -0.36 -9.49
N LYS A 83 -7.62 -0.68 -10.68
CA LYS A 83 -7.11 0.31 -11.64
C LYS A 83 -8.19 1.26 -12.16
N LYS A 84 -9.44 0.81 -12.31
CA LYS A 84 -10.56 1.69 -12.66
C LYS A 84 -10.89 2.62 -11.51
N LEU A 85 -10.97 2.10 -10.28
CA LEU A 85 -11.26 2.88 -9.09
C LEU A 85 -10.21 3.97 -8.85
N ALA A 86 -8.93 3.63 -8.97
CA ALA A 86 -7.83 4.58 -8.80
C ALA A 86 -7.84 5.76 -9.79
N ARG A 87 -8.52 5.62 -10.93
CA ARG A 87 -8.67 6.67 -11.96
C ARG A 87 -9.90 7.55 -11.74
N GLN A 88 -10.77 7.22 -10.80
CA GLN A 88 -11.93 8.05 -10.50
C GLN A 88 -11.49 9.37 -9.85
N PRO A 89 -12.16 10.48 -10.17
CA PRO A 89 -12.00 11.71 -9.41
C PRO A 89 -12.56 11.53 -8.00
N PHE A 90 -12.08 12.32 -7.05
CA PHE A 90 -12.69 12.39 -5.72
C PHE A 90 -14.13 12.88 -5.84
N THR A 91 -15.02 12.22 -5.10
CA THR A 91 -16.46 12.46 -5.14
C THR A 91 -16.94 13.36 -4.00
N GLY A 92 -16.08 13.66 -3.03
CA GLY A 92 -16.45 14.40 -1.81
C GLY A 92 -17.14 13.53 -0.76
N ASP A 93 -17.20 12.21 -1.00
CA ASP A 93 -17.71 11.21 -0.07
C ASP A 93 -16.49 10.53 0.56
N ALA A 94 -16.37 10.62 1.89
CA ALA A 94 -15.14 10.24 2.59
C ALA A 94 -14.78 8.76 2.41
N GLU A 95 -15.78 7.87 2.46
CA GLU A 95 -15.60 6.42 2.30
C GLU A 95 -15.16 6.09 0.87
N LYS A 96 -15.83 6.66 -0.12
CA LYS A 96 -15.48 6.43 -1.52
C LYS A 96 -14.11 7.03 -1.87
N ASP A 97 -13.80 8.22 -1.36
CA ASP A 97 -12.52 8.88 -1.57
C ASP A 97 -11.38 8.14 -0.87
N HIS A 98 -11.65 7.50 0.27
CA HIS A 98 -10.70 6.60 0.93
C HIS A 98 -10.36 5.40 0.04
N LEU A 99 -11.36 4.71 -0.51
CA LEU A 99 -11.14 3.57 -1.42
C LEU A 99 -10.40 3.98 -2.70
N ILE A 100 -10.69 5.17 -3.25
CA ILE A 100 -9.95 5.73 -4.39
C ILE A 100 -8.48 5.95 -4.03
N GLN A 101 -8.20 6.57 -2.88
CA GLN A 101 -6.82 6.82 -2.45
C GLN A 101 -6.06 5.52 -2.16
N LEU A 102 -6.72 4.54 -1.54
CA LEU A 102 -6.14 3.21 -1.31
C LEU A 102 -5.79 2.53 -2.63
N ALA A 103 -6.73 2.53 -3.58
CA ALA A 103 -6.50 1.99 -4.91
C ALA A 103 -5.33 2.69 -5.60
N GLN A 104 -5.27 4.03 -5.57
CA GLN A 104 -4.15 4.82 -6.13
C GLN A 104 -2.80 4.46 -5.52
N ALA A 105 -2.74 4.24 -4.21
CA ALA A 105 -1.51 3.88 -3.52
C ALA A 105 -1.04 2.47 -3.89
N VAL A 106 -1.96 1.50 -3.93
CA VAL A 106 -1.64 0.10 -4.26
C VAL A 106 -1.23 -0.04 -5.73
N ILE A 107 -1.92 0.61 -6.68
CA ILE A 107 -1.61 0.43 -8.11
C ILE A 107 -0.24 0.95 -8.54
N LYS A 108 0.36 1.84 -7.75
CA LYS A 108 1.73 2.34 -7.98
C LYS A 108 2.76 1.27 -7.60
N ARG A 109 2.44 0.39 -6.65
CA ARG A 109 3.34 -0.61 -6.08
C ARG A 109 3.27 -1.92 -6.86
N SER A 110 3.94 -1.96 -8.00
CA SER A 110 3.93 -3.13 -8.91
C SER A 110 4.29 -4.45 -8.22
N ASN A 111 5.29 -4.44 -7.32
CA ASN A 111 5.71 -5.64 -6.59
C ASN A 111 4.66 -6.11 -5.58
N LEU A 112 4.06 -5.17 -4.83
CA LEU A 112 2.96 -5.48 -3.91
C LEU A 112 1.75 -6.05 -4.65
N LEU A 113 1.36 -5.42 -5.76
CA LEU A 113 0.27 -5.90 -6.61
C LEU A 113 0.51 -7.33 -7.10
N LYS A 114 1.75 -7.63 -7.49
CA LYS A 114 2.13 -8.98 -7.91
C LYS A 114 2.01 -9.99 -6.76
N LEU A 115 2.50 -9.63 -5.57
CA LEU A 115 2.37 -10.50 -4.39
C LEU A 115 0.89 -10.72 -4.00
N MET A 116 0.06 -9.69 -4.10
CA MET A 116 -1.39 -9.78 -3.85
C MET A 116 -2.12 -10.72 -4.82
N ASP A 117 -1.64 -10.80 -6.07
CA ASP A 117 -2.14 -11.69 -7.12
C ASP A 117 -1.65 -13.13 -6.90
N ASP A 118 -0.32 -13.31 -6.82
CA ASP A 118 0.33 -14.61 -7.02
C ASP A 118 0.54 -15.40 -5.71
N LEU A 119 0.74 -14.73 -4.56
CA LEU A 119 1.26 -15.39 -3.33
C LEU A 119 0.39 -16.55 -2.82
N ALA A 120 -0.91 -16.52 -3.08
CA ALA A 120 -1.86 -17.54 -2.62
C ALA A 120 -2.89 -17.92 -3.70
N SER A 121 -2.60 -17.61 -4.97
CA SER A 121 -3.49 -17.86 -6.11
C SER A 121 -2.76 -18.55 -7.26
N THR A 122 -3.45 -18.73 -8.38
CA THR A 122 -2.79 -19.06 -9.66
C THR A 122 -2.09 -17.81 -10.18
N ASP A 123 -0.80 -17.93 -10.48
CA ASP A 123 0.03 -16.82 -10.95
C ASP A 123 -0.61 -16.08 -12.14
N GLY A 124 -0.75 -14.76 -12.00
CA GLY A 124 -1.16 -13.84 -13.06
C GLY A 124 -2.62 -13.93 -13.51
N ASP A 125 -3.52 -14.50 -12.70
CA ASP A 125 -4.96 -14.51 -13.01
C ASP A 125 -5.65 -13.14 -12.81
N GLY A 126 -4.92 -12.17 -12.25
CA GLY A 126 -5.33 -10.78 -12.05
C GLY A 126 -6.32 -10.61 -10.90
N LYS A 127 -6.42 -11.59 -10.01
CA LYS A 127 -7.28 -11.60 -8.83
C LYS A 127 -6.44 -11.37 -7.57
N ILE A 128 -6.78 -10.30 -6.86
CA ILE A 128 -6.22 -10.05 -5.53
C ILE A 128 -6.82 -11.07 -4.56
N ASN A 129 -5.97 -11.94 -4.01
CA ASN A 129 -6.39 -13.04 -3.18
C ASN A 129 -6.46 -12.62 -1.70
N TRP A 130 -7.62 -12.86 -1.06
CA TRP A 130 -7.81 -12.58 0.36
C TRP A 130 -6.72 -13.22 1.25
N ARG A 131 -6.32 -14.46 0.97
CA ARG A 131 -5.25 -15.14 1.74
C ARG A 131 -3.89 -14.49 1.53
N ALA A 132 -3.60 -13.98 0.33
CA ALA A 132 -2.37 -13.23 0.08
C ALA A 132 -2.35 -11.95 0.92
N LEU A 133 -3.47 -11.22 0.99
CA LEU A 133 -3.60 -10.04 1.85
C LEU A 133 -3.38 -10.37 3.33
N VAL A 134 -3.95 -11.48 3.84
CA VAL A 134 -3.72 -11.96 5.21
C VAL A 134 -2.26 -12.31 5.49
N LEU A 135 -1.52 -12.82 4.51
CA LEU A 135 -0.10 -13.14 4.67
C LEU A 135 0.76 -11.87 4.65
N LEU A 136 0.43 -10.92 3.79
CA LEU A 136 1.15 -9.67 3.61
C LEU A 136 0.89 -8.68 4.75
N SER A 137 -0.24 -8.78 5.46
CA SER A 137 -0.58 -7.90 6.58
C SER A 137 0.03 -8.30 7.93
N LYS A 138 0.79 -9.41 7.99
CA LYS A 138 1.36 -9.97 9.23
C LYS A 138 2.68 -9.37 9.66
#